data_AF-A0A2S4N834-F1
#
_entry.id   AF-A0A2S4N834-F1
#
_cell.length_a   1.000
_cell.length_b   1.000
_cell.length_c   1.000
_cell.angle_alpha   90.00
_cell.angle_beta   90.00
_cell.angle_gamma   90.00
#
_symmetry.space_group_name_H-M   'P 1'
#
loop_
_entity.id
_entity.type
_entity.pdbx_description
1 polymer ?
#
loop_
_entity_poly.entity_id
_entity_poly.type
_entity_poly.pdbx_seq_one_letter_code
_entity_poly.pdbx_strand_id
1 'polypeptide(L)'
;MRKILYTLLFIVFISNIATAQVGINTTTPLSTLDINGNLNVKEIGIVNSNVAGSAVFYGGSPGSATPIDDGVYISLTPTSGSDEFILPNAVNVPGRIYMLRNVSNSINAKIYSFGGQFFAKDSSTATTSPLSLSATTVTKTIIIVSDGQNWTYFF
;
A
#
# COMPACT_ATOMS: atom_id res chain seq x y z
N MET A 1 -17.65 27.44 -45.13
CA MET A 1 -17.59 27.91 -43.73
C MET A 1 -18.13 26.88 -42.74
N ARG A 2 -19.36 26.36 -42.88
CA ARG A 2 -19.94 25.35 -41.96
C ARG A 2 -19.09 24.07 -41.76
N LYS A 3 -18.47 23.51 -42.81
CA LYS A 3 -17.64 22.29 -42.71
C LYS A 3 -16.36 22.50 -41.89
N ILE A 4 -15.68 23.63 -42.10
CA ILE A 4 -14.47 24.03 -41.34
C ILE A 4 -14.82 24.21 -39.86
N LEU A 5 -15.99 24.80 -39.58
CA LEU A 5 -16.48 24.97 -38.22
C LEU A 5 -16.70 23.62 -37.51
N TYR A 6 -17.30 22.63 -38.18
CA TYR A 6 -17.49 21.30 -37.60
C TYR A 6 -16.18 20.53 -37.39
N THR A 7 -15.21 20.68 -38.29
CA THR A 7 -13.88 20.07 -38.15
C THR A 7 -13.11 20.67 -36.97
N LEU A 8 -13.19 21.98 -36.76
CA LEU A 8 -12.62 22.65 -35.59
C LEU A 8 -13.28 22.16 -34.29
N LEU A 9 -14.61 22.05 -34.27
CA LEU A 9 -15.35 21.48 -33.13
C LEU A 9 -14.89 20.05 -32.82
N PHE A 10 -14.72 19.21 -33.84
CA PHE A 10 -14.29 17.82 -33.67
C PHE A 10 -12.86 17.68 -33.12
N ILE A 11 -11.92 18.50 -33.60
CA ILE A 11 -10.52 18.50 -33.13
C ILE A 11 -10.44 18.96 -31.66
N VAL A 12 -11.26 19.95 -31.29
CA VAL A 12 -11.38 20.42 -29.89
C VAL A 12 -11.98 19.34 -28.98
N PHE A 13 -12.95 18.56 -29.45
CA PHE A 13 -13.50 17.45 -28.65
C PHE A 13 -12.53 16.27 -28.52
N ILE A 14 -11.68 16.00 -29.52
CA ILE A 14 -10.72 14.88 -29.50
C ILE A 14 -9.48 15.13 -28.64
N SER A 15 -9.03 16.38 -28.50
CA SER A 15 -7.89 16.70 -27.61
C SER A 15 -8.22 16.46 -26.12
N ASN A 16 -9.49 16.38 -25.75
CA ASN A 16 -9.96 16.06 -24.39
C ASN A 16 -9.92 14.55 -24.06
N ILE A 17 -9.70 13.69 -25.05
CA ILE A 17 -9.65 12.22 -24.87
C ILE A 17 -8.22 11.70 -24.85
N ALA A 18 -7.23 12.52 -25.24
CA ALA A 18 -5.81 12.17 -25.26
C ALA A 18 -5.16 12.12 -23.85
N THR A 19 -5.90 12.46 -22.80
CA THR A 19 -5.51 12.39 -21.38
C THR A 19 -6.22 11.26 -20.63
N ALA A 20 -6.51 10.14 -21.30
CA ALA A 20 -7.16 8.96 -20.69
C ALA A 20 -6.26 8.19 -19.69
N GLN A 21 -5.61 8.91 -18.77
CA GLN A 21 -4.90 8.39 -17.60
C GLN A 21 -5.69 8.87 -16.37
N VAL A 22 -6.00 8.00 -15.40
CA VAL A 22 -6.64 8.43 -14.15
C VAL A 22 -5.57 8.71 -13.10
N GLY A 23 -5.24 9.99 -12.94
CA GLY A 23 -4.77 10.55 -11.68
C GLY A 23 -5.93 11.33 -11.09
N ILE A 24 -6.35 11.04 -9.86
CA ILE A 24 -7.32 11.91 -9.19
C ILE A 24 -6.59 13.21 -8.85
N ASN A 25 -6.85 14.27 -9.63
CA ASN A 25 -6.32 15.65 -9.49
C ASN A 25 -4.81 15.87 -9.81
N THR A 26 -4.23 15.15 -10.79
CA THR A 26 -2.88 15.44 -11.33
C THR A 26 -2.74 15.05 -12.80
N THR A 27 -1.92 15.78 -13.56
CA THR A 27 -1.62 15.53 -14.99
C THR A 27 -0.28 14.84 -15.24
N THR A 28 0.53 14.64 -14.18
CA THR A 28 1.81 13.88 -14.19
C THR A 28 1.86 12.95 -12.96
N PRO A 29 1.08 11.85 -12.94
CA PRO A 29 0.99 10.96 -11.78
C PRO A 29 2.32 10.25 -11.45
N LEU A 30 2.67 10.16 -10.15
CA LEU A 30 3.80 9.36 -9.64
C LEU A 30 3.37 7.93 -9.22
N SER A 31 2.09 7.58 -9.41
CA SER A 31 1.51 6.22 -9.35
C SER A 31 0.24 6.15 -10.23
N THR A 32 0.06 5.05 -10.98
CA THR A 32 -0.65 4.98 -12.29
C THR A 32 -2.15 4.66 -12.27
N LEU A 33 -2.66 4.14 -11.16
CA LEU A 33 -4.01 3.67 -10.92
C LEU A 33 -4.10 3.76 -9.37
N ASP A 34 -5.12 4.35 -8.73
CA ASP A 34 -6.54 4.27 -9.10
C ASP A 34 -6.93 2.79 -9.29
N ILE A 35 -8.15 2.39 -9.59
CA ILE A 35 -8.49 0.95 -9.65
C ILE A 35 -9.37 0.68 -10.87
N ASN A 36 -8.82 0.01 -11.89
CA ASN A 36 -9.56 -0.50 -13.06
C ASN A 36 -9.61 -2.03 -13.05
N GLY A 37 -10.08 -2.54 -11.93
CA GLY A 37 -10.35 -3.94 -11.59
C GLY A 37 -11.15 -3.97 -10.28
N ASN A 38 -11.37 -5.13 -9.67
CA ASN A 38 -12.00 -5.18 -8.35
C ASN A 38 -10.94 -5.03 -7.26
N LEU A 39 -10.95 -3.95 -6.48
CA LEU A 39 -10.34 -3.90 -5.15
C LEU A 39 -11.39 -4.33 -4.14
N ASN A 40 -11.28 -5.55 -3.63
CA ASN A 40 -12.05 -5.95 -2.45
C ASN A 40 -11.23 -5.67 -1.19
N VAL A 41 -11.43 -4.47 -0.64
CA VAL A 41 -11.27 -4.25 0.79
C VAL A 41 -12.65 -4.45 1.39
N LYS A 42 -12.88 -5.60 2.02
CA LYS A 42 -14.11 -5.82 2.76
C LYS A 42 -14.13 -4.86 3.94
N GLU A 43 -15.08 -3.94 3.94
CA GLU A 43 -15.52 -3.27 5.16
C GLU A 43 -16.02 -4.36 6.11
N ILE A 44 -15.19 -4.74 7.08
CA ILE A 44 -15.59 -5.71 8.09
C ILE A 44 -16.22 -4.96 9.25
N GLY A 45 -17.54 -5.14 9.40
CA GLY A 45 -18.21 -4.90 10.67
C GLY A 45 -18.89 -3.56 10.87
N ILE A 46 -19.16 -2.83 9.79
CA ILE A 46 -20.02 -1.64 9.80
C ILE A 46 -21.15 -1.86 8.79
N VAL A 47 -22.38 -1.53 9.17
CA VAL A 47 -23.54 -1.62 8.27
C VAL A 47 -23.55 -0.41 7.35
N ASN A 48 -23.45 -0.65 6.04
CA ASN A 48 -23.53 0.37 5.01
C ASN A 48 -24.69 0.05 4.06
N SER A 49 -25.74 0.87 4.10
CA SER A 49 -26.95 0.69 3.28
C SER A 49 -26.71 0.83 1.77
N ASN A 50 -25.56 1.37 1.36
CA ASN A 50 -25.18 1.52 -0.04
C ASN A 50 -24.30 0.36 -0.55
N VAL A 51 -23.91 -0.58 0.31
CA VAL A 51 -23.04 -1.73 -0.03
C VAL A 51 -23.78 -3.03 0.25
N ALA A 52 -24.23 -3.72 -0.81
CA ALA A 52 -24.93 -5.00 -0.68
C ALA A 52 -24.03 -6.05 0.00
N GLY A 53 -24.54 -6.70 1.04
CA GLY A 53 -23.78 -7.69 1.83
C GLY A 53 -22.93 -7.08 2.95
N SER A 54 -22.94 -5.76 3.14
CA SER A 54 -22.39 -5.11 4.32
C SER A 54 -23.20 -5.49 5.57
N ALA A 55 -22.51 -5.91 6.64
CA ALA A 55 -23.11 -6.35 7.88
C ALA A 55 -22.14 -6.15 9.05
N VAL A 56 -22.67 -6.11 10.27
CA VAL A 56 -21.85 -6.16 11.48
C VAL A 56 -21.13 -7.51 11.55
N PHE A 57 -19.83 -7.47 11.81
CA PHE A 57 -18.95 -8.63 11.90
C PHE A 57 -18.79 -8.98 13.37
N TYR A 58 -19.67 -9.85 13.85
CA TYR A 58 -19.66 -10.28 15.23
C TYR A 58 -18.56 -11.33 15.47
N GLY A 59 -17.93 -11.26 16.65
CA GLY A 59 -17.08 -12.33 17.14
C GLY A 59 -17.88 -13.62 17.38
N GLY A 60 -17.21 -14.76 17.25
CA GLY A 60 -17.82 -16.07 17.49
C GLY A 60 -17.83 -16.44 18.97
N SER A 61 -18.57 -17.48 19.32
CA SER A 61 -18.63 -17.99 20.71
C SER A 61 -17.29 -18.61 21.15
N PRO A 62 -17.03 -18.75 22.47
CA PRO A 62 -15.82 -19.43 22.96
C PRO A 62 -15.67 -20.83 22.35
N GLY A 63 -14.52 -21.10 21.73
CA GLY A 63 -14.25 -22.37 21.04
C GLY A 63 -14.73 -22.44 19.57
N SER A 64 -15.45 -21.41 19.09
CA SER A 64 -15.92 -21.29 17.71
C SER A 64 -15.84 -19.83 17.26
N ALA A 65 -14.64 -19.25 17.33
CA ALA A 65 -14.38 -17.88 16.90
C ALA A 65 -14.72 -17.68 15.42
N THR A 66 -15.33 -16.54 15.08
CA THR A 66 -15.53 -16.11 13.68
C THR A 66 -14.16 -15.95 13.03
N PRO A 67 -13.84 -16.71 11.97
CA PRO A 67 -12.56 -16.61 11.29
C PRO A 67 -12.40 -15.22 10.65
N ILE A 68 -11.19 -14.64 10.79
CA ILE A 68 -10.76 -13.48 10.01
C ILE A 68 -9.78 -14.04 8.97
N ASP A 69 -10.26 -14.18 7.74
CA ASP A 69 -9.54 -14.72 6.59
C ASP A 69 -9.07 -13.63 5.61
N ASP A 70 -9.40 -12.37 5.90
CA ASP A 70 -9.14 -11.22 5.06
C ASP A 70 -8.10 -10.28 5.72
N GLY A 71 -6.99 -10.00 5.03
CA GLY A 71 -5.97 -9.07 5.51
C GLY A 71 -5.08 -8.53 4.39
N VAL A 72 -4.72 -7.24 4.48
CA VAL A 72 -3.75 -6.60 3.58
C VAL A 72 -2.36 -6.71 4.22
N TYR A 73 -1.65 -7.81 3.95
CA TYR A 73 -0.29 -8.02 4.45
C TYR A 73 0.61 -8.60 3.36
N ILE A 74 1.86 -8.13 3.29
CA ILE A 74 2.89 -8.75 2.48
C ILE A 74 3.66 -9.72 3.39
N SER A 75 3.56 -11.01 3.08
CA SER A 75 4.34 -12.04 3.76
C SER A 75 5.77 -12.06 3.25
N LEU A 76 6.71 -11.79 4.15
CA LEU A 76 8.14 -11.95 3.92
C LEU A 76 8.54 -13.33 4.43
N THR A 77 9.08 -14.16 3.54
CA THR A 77 9.52 -15.52 3.86
C THR A 77 11.04 -15.62 3.71
N PRO A 78 11.83 -15.00 4.61
CA PRO A 78 13.28 -15.06 4.52
C PRO A 78 13.78 -16.49 4.76
N THR A 79 14.80 -16.89 4.00
CA THR A 79 15.51 -18.18 4.16
C THR A 79 16.99 -17.93 4.41
N SER A 80 17.73 -18.96 4.81
CA SER A 80 19.18 -18.85 5.00
C SER A 80 19.85 -18.45 3.68
N GLY A 81 20.56 -17.32 3.69
CA GLY A 81 21.21 -16.75 2.49
C GLY A 81 20.26 -16.01 1.54
N SER A 82 18.99 -15.81 1.92
CA SER A 82 18.00 -15.04 1.15
C SER A 82 17.00 -14.38 2.11
N ASP A 83 17.53 -13.48 2.94
CA ASP A 83 16.80 -12.82 4.03
C ASP A 83 16.57 -11.31 3.80
N GLU A 84 16.95 -10.81 2.64
CA GLU A 84 16.95 -9.38 2.30
C GLU A 84 15.77 -8.99 1.39
N PHE A 85 15.15 -7.85 1.71
CA PHE A 85 14.08 -7.22 0.94
C PHE A 85 14.40 -5.73 0.81
N ILE A 86 13.98 -5.09 -0.29
CA ILE A 86 14.30 -3.68 -0.54
C ILE A 86 13.04 -2.89 -0.89
N LEU A 87 12.84 -1.78 -0.20
CA LEU A 87 11.83 -0.78 -0.53
C LEU A 87 12.34 0.15 -1.64
N PRO A 88 11.43 0.71 -2.45
CA PRO A 88 11.78 1.79 -3.37
C PRO A 88 12.38 3.00 -2.64
N ASN A 89 12.95 3.95 -3.39
CA ASN A 89 13.37 5.23 -2.81
C ASN A 89 12.13 5.98 -2.33
N ALA A 90 12.09 6.34 -1.04
CA ALA A 90 10.97 7.02 -0.39
C ALA A 90 10.52 8.29 -1.14
N VAL A 91 11.49 9.06 -1.67
CA VAL A 91 11.25 10.29 -2.43
C VAL A 91 10.40 10.07 -3.67
N ASN A 92 10.52 8.89 -4.29
CA ASN A 92 9.80 8.57 -5.52
C ASN A 92 8.41 7.99 -5.25
N VAL A 93 8.08 7.66 -3.99
CA VAL A 93 6.82 7.04 -3.61
C VAL A 93 6.19 7.68 -2.35
N PRO A 94 6.02 9.01 -2.31
CA PRO A 94 5.42 9.67 -1.15
C PRO A 94 4.03 9.09 -0.83
N GLY A 95 3.74 8.88 0.45
CA GLY A 95 2.44 8.37 0.93
C GLY A 95 2.23 6.87 0.74
N ARG A 96 3.21 6.13 0.21
CA ARG A 96 3.08 4.67 0.03
C ARG A 96 3.10 3.94 1.37
N ILE A 97 2.15 3.03 1.57
CA ILE A 97 1.98 2.23 2.79
C ILE A 97 2.19 0.75 2.49
N TYR A 98 2.93 0.07 3.35
CA TYR A 98 3.03 -1.38 3.39
C TYR A 98 2.76 -1.91 4.78
N MET A 99 2.02 -3.02 4.88
CA MET A 99 1.97 -3.84 6.08
C MET A 99 2.81 -5.10 5.80
N LEU A 100 3.96 -5.21 6.46
CA LEU A 100 4.95 -6.26 6.23
C LEU A 100 4.93 -7.23 7.41
N ARG A 101 4.91 -8.54 7.13
CA ARG A 101 5.01 -9.59 8.15
C ARG A 101 6.14 -10.55 7.80
N ASN A 102 7.14 -10.68 8.67
CA ASN A 102 8.03 -11.83 8.61
C ASN A 102 7.26 -13.08 9.07
N VAL A 103 7.02 -14.02 8.15
CA VAL A 103 6.32 -15.28 8.45
C VAL A 103 7.28 -16.42 8.81
N SER A 104 8.60 -16.21 8.66
CA SER A 104 9.60 -17.16 9.14
C SER A 104 9.59 -17.24 10.67
N ASN A 105 9.88 -18.43 11.20
CA ASN A 105 10.02 -18.68 12.63
C ASN A 105 11.49 -18.81 13.08
N SER A 106 12.43 -18.71 12.14
CA SER A 106 13.86 -18.97 12.40
C SER A 106 14.80 -17.94 11.78
N ILE A 107 14.37 -17.18 10.78
CA ILE A 107 15.21 -16.22 10.05
C ILE A 107 14.59 -14.83 10.11
N ASN A 108 15.37 -13.82 10.48
CA ASN A 108 14.93 -12.43 10.47
C ASN A 108 14.86 -11.91 9.03
N ALA A 109 13.88 -11.06 8.71
CA ALA A 109 13.88 -10.35 7.43
C ALA A 109 14.63 -9.02 7.59
N LYS A 110 15.51 -8.71 6.64
CA LYS A 110 16.27 -7.46 6.57
C LYS A 110 15.66 -6.56 5.50
N ILE A 111 15.22 -5.37 5.90
CA ILE A 111 14.60 -4.40 4.99
C ILE A 111 15.59 -3.28 4.71
N TYR A 112 15.92 -3.14 3.43
CA TYR A 112 16.71 -2.05 2.87
C TYR A 112 15.78 -1.03 2.19
N SER A 113 16.34 0.12 1.82
CA SER A 113 15.69 1.05 0.90
C SER A 113 16.68 1.55 -0.14
N PHE A 114 16.23 1.72 -1.38
CA PHE A 114 16.99 2.41 -2.43
C PHE A 114 17.24 3.89 -2.12
N GLY A 115 16.52 4.48 -1.15
CA GLY A 115 16.74 5.85 -0.70
C GLY A 115 15.73 6.29 0.36
N GLY A 116 16.17 7.17 1.26
CA GLY A 116 15.45 7.52 2.49
C GLY A 116 15.87 6.63 3.66
N GLN A 117 15.93 7.23 4.85
CA GLN A 117 16.30 6.53 6.09
C GLN A 117 15.04 5.95 6.77
N PHE A 118 15.24 5.03 7.71
CA PHE A 118 14.14 4.49 8.52
C PHE A 118 14.01 5.25 9.83
N PHE A 119 12.81 5.60 10.24
CA PHE A 119 12.50 6.19 11.54
C PHE A 119 11.37 5.40 12.20
N ALA A 120 11.55 5.05 13.47
CA ALA A 120 10.44 4.52 14.26
C ALA A 120 9.41 5.63 14.51
N LYS A 121 8.13 5.28 14.63
CA LYS A 121 7.02 6.21 14.91
C LYS A 121 7.25 7.20 16.06
N ASP A 122 8.14 6.87 16.99
CA ASP A 122 8.43 7.58 18.23
C ASP A 122 9.90 8.03 18.34
N SER A 123 10.66 8.01 17.24
CA SER A 123 12.07 8.39 17.20
C SER A 123 12.34 9.44 16.13
N SER A 124 13.11 10.47 16.49
CA SER A 124 13.72 11.43 15.55
C SER A 124 15.12 11.01 15.11
N THR A 125 15.62 9.87 15.60
CA THR A 125 16.90 9.29 15.20
C THR A 125 16.68 8.19 14.18
N ALA A 126 17.44 8.24 13.09
CA ALA A 126 17.39 7.23 12.05
C ALA A 126 17.78 5.86 12.62
N THR A 127 16.98 4.85 12.32
CA THR A 127 17.31 3.45 12.55
C THR A 127 18.44 3.06 11.61
N THR A 128 19.45 2.37 12.14
CA THR A 128 20.55 1.86 11.33
C THR A 128 20.01 0.85 10.31
N SER A 129 20.39 1.01 9.05
CA SER A 129 20.00 0.09 7.97
C SER A 129 20.84 -1.20 8.04
N PRO A 130 20.25 -2.39 7.81
CA PRO A 130 18.85 -2.63 7.47
C PRO A 130 17.90 -2.60 8.68
N LEU A 131 16.64 -2.25 8.44
CA LEU A 131 15.58 -2.45 9.42
C LEU A 131 15.29 -3.95 9.54
N SER A 132 15.45 -4.52 10.74
CA SER A 132 15.28 -5.96 10.96
C SER A 132 13.89 -6.29 11.51
N LEU A 133 13.12 -7.10 10.78
CA LEU A 133 11.90 -7.74 11.28
C LEU A 133 12.26 -9.10 11.88
N SER A 134 12.03 -9.23 13.19
CA SER A 134 12.37 -10.43 13.95
C SER A 134 11.66 -11.69 13.43
N ALA A 135 12.23 -12.86 13.65
CA ALA A 135 11.58 -14.15 13.41
C ALA A 135 10.76 -14.65 14.61
N THR A 136 11.00 -14.10 15.81
CA THR A 136 10.50 -14.68 17.06
C THR A 136 9.96 -13.67 18.07
N THR A 137 10.13 -12.37 17.82
CA THR A 137 9.75 -11.30 18.77
C THR A 137 8.72 -10.34 18.18
N VAL A 138 8.34 -9.33 18.96
CA VAL A 138 7.25 -8.38 18.67
C VAL A 138 7.44 -7.55 17.40
N THR A 139 8.64 -7.46 16.82
CA THR A 139 8.89 -6.74 15.56
C THR A 139 8.69 -7.58 14.30
N LYS A 140 7.90 -8.67 14.40
CA LYS A 140 7.56 -9.54 13.25
C LYS A 140 6.67 -8.85 12.21
N THR A 141 5.79 -7.95 12.65
CA THR A 141 4.93 -7.16 11.77
C THR A 141 5.30 -5.69 11.90
N ILE A 142 5.34 -4.98 10.78
CA ILE A 142 5.33 -3.51 10.81
C ILE A 142 4.32 -2.96 9.80
N ILE A 143 3.83 -1.77 10.08
CA ILE A 143 3.33 -0.87 9.03
C ILE A 143 4.46 0.10 8.71
N ILE A 144 4.72 0.37 7.44
CA ILE A 144 5.74 1.31 7.01
C ILE A 144 5.17 2.25 5.95
N VAL A 145 5.46 3.54 6.12
CA VAL A 145 4.86 4.63 5.33
C VAL A 145 5.98 5.53 4.83
N SER A 146 5.98 5.87 3.55
CA SER A 146 6.86 6.90 3.00
C SER A 146 6.31 8.28 3.32
N ASP A 147 7.12 9.14 3.94
CA ASP A 147 6.79 10.56 4.16
C ASP A 147 7.20 11.46 2.98
N GLY A 148 7.72 10.86 1.89
CA GLY A 148 8.24 11.58 0.72
C GLY A 148 9.72 11.95 0.81
N GLN A 149 10.41 11.59 1.88
CA GLN A 149 11.87 11.70 2.01
C GLN A 149 12.49 10.46 2.67
N ASN A 150 11.83 9.92 3.67
CA ASN A 150 12.22 8.81 4.53
C ASN A 150 11.05 7.83 4.72
N TRP A 151 11.31 6.74 5.42
CA TRP A 151 10.34 5.74 5.80
C TRP A 151 10.06 5.80 7.30
N THR A 152 8.80 5.99 7.68
CA THR A 152 8.34 5.88 9.07
C THR A 152 7.69 4.52 9.29
N TYR A 153 8.07 3.80 10.34
CA TYR A 153 7.50 2.49 10.65
C TYR A 153 6.87 2.40 12.05
N PHE A 154 5.87 1.53 12.15
CA PHE A 154 5.03 1.27 13.31
C PHE A 154 5.13 -0.23 13.63
N PHE A 155 5.35 -0.57 14.90
CA PHE A 155 5.43 -1.92 15.43
C PHE A 155 4.34 -2.17 16.47
#